data_AF-A0A0D8XGG0-F1
#
_entry.id   AF-A0A0D8XGG0-F1
#
_cell.length_a   1.000
_cell.length_b   1.000
_cell.length_c   1.000
_cell.angle_alpha   90.00
_cell.angle_beta   90.00
_cell.angle_gamma   90.00
#
_symmetry.space_group_name_H-M   'P 1'
#
loop_
_entity.id
_entity.type
_entity.pdbx_description
1 polymer ?
#
loop_
_entity_poly.entity_id
_entity_poly.type
_entity_poly.pdbx_seq_one_letter_code
_entity_poly.pdbx_strand_id
1 'polypeptide(L)'
;MMMIFLSRLRSINSNREIDLMKSSEAEKFKEISDTLKLSRDVWDRLYKYQKQGVVWLSELHEQYVGGILADEMGLGKTIQVKICCVI
;
A
#
# COMPACT_ATOMS: atom_id res chain seq x y z
N MET A 1 1.64 -5.96 -47.23
CA MET A 1 2.90 -5.95 -46.43
C MET A 1 2.98 -4.80 -45.41
N MET A 2 2.55 -3.56 -45.70
CA MET A 2 2.72 -2.38 -44.80
C MET A 2 1.67 -2.24 -43.66
N MET A 3 0.48 -2.85 -43.79
CA MET A 3 -0.63 -2.69 -42.81
C MET A 3 -0.46 -3.51 -41.53
N ILE A 4 0.44 -4.51 -41.52
CA ILE A 4 0.71 -5.35 -40.35
C ILE A 4 1.61 -4.60 -39.35
N PHE A 5 2.47 -3.70 -39.85
CA PHE A 5 3.46 -2.97 -39.06
C PHE A 5 2.83 -1.79 -38.26
N LEU A 6 1.85 -1.09 -38.83
CA LEU A 6 1.15 0.02 -38.16
C LEU A 6 0.24 -0.48 -37.03
N SER A 7 -0.41 -1.64 -37.19
CA SER A 7 -1.18 -2.29 -36.11
C SER A 7 -0.29 -2.76 -34.97
N ARG A 8 0.92 -3.26 -35.29
CA ARG A 8 1.93 -3.64 -34.29
C ARG A 8 2.48 -2.43 -33.56
N LEU A 9 2.79 -1.31 -34.24
CA LEU A 9 3.23 -0.07 -33.60
C LEU A 9 2.14 0.56 -32.72
N ARG A 10 0.86 0.56 -33.15
CA ARG A 10 -0.27 1.02 -32.33
C ARG A 10 -0.46 0.15 -31.08
N SER A 11 -0.29 -1.17 -31.20
CA SER A 11 -0.37 -2.10 -30.09
C SER A 11 0.85 -1.98 -29.14
N ILE A 12 2.05 -1.74 -29.66
CA ILE A 12 3.25 -1.46 -28.85
C ILE A 12 3.12 -0.13 -28.08
N ASN A 13 2.53 0.91 -28.68
CA ASN A 13 2.35 2.20 -28.02
C ASN A 13 1.31 2.12 -26.88
N SER A 14 0.21 1.40 -27.10
CA SER A 14 -0.81 1.17 -26.06
C SER A 14 -0.30 0.34 -24.89
N ASN A 15 0.57 -0.65 -25.11
CA ASN A 15 1.20 -1.42 -24.03
C ASN A 15 2.17 -0.57 -23.19
N ARG A 16 2.90 0.39 -23.81
CA ARG A 16 3.79 1.31 -23.07
C ARG A 16 3.03 2.30 -22.19
N GLU A 17 1.88 2.81 -22.63
CA GLU A 17 1.05 3.69 -21.78
C GLU A 17 0.49 2.92 -20.56
N ILE A 18 0.15 1.64 -20.71
CA ILE A 18 -0.31 0.78 -19.61
C ILE A 18 0.84 0.50 -18.62
N ASP A 19 2.06 0.27 -19.09
CA ASP A 19 3.24 0.07 -18.21
C ASP A 19 3.65 1.36 -17.48
N LEU A 20 3.57 2.51 -18.15
CA LEU A 20 3.83 3.82 -17.52
C LEU A 20 2.78 4.18 -16.47
N MET A 21 1.50 3.92 -16.72
CA MET A 21 0.44 4.07 -15.72
C MET A 21 0.61 3.10 -14.55
N LYS A 22 0.97 1.84 -14.80
CA LYS A 22 1.23 0.82 -13.75
C LYS A 22 2.39 1.18 -12.83
N SER A 23 3.46 1.78 -13.38
CA SER A 23 4.60 2.20 -12.57
C SER A 23 4.23 3.26 -11.52
N SER A 24 3.32 4.18 -11.87
CA SER A 24 2.93 5.30 -10.99
C SER A 24 2.08 4.87 -9.79
N GLU A 25 1.30 3.79 -9.93
CA GLU A 25 0.45 3.28 -8.84
C GLU A 25 1.20 2.33 -7.91
N ALA A 26 2.09 1.49 -8.43
CA ALA A 26 2.91 0.60 -7.63
C ALA A 26 3.89 1.37 -6.71
N GLU A 27 4.34 2.56 -7.13
CA GLU A 27 5.14 3.43 -6.27
C GLU A 27 4.31 4.21 -5.23
N LYS A 28 3.01 4.40 -5.43
CA LYS A 28 2.17 5.12 -4.45
C LYS A 28 1.89 4.33 -3.19
N PHE A 29 1.89 3.00 -3.27
CA PHE A 29 1.58 2.16 -2.13
C PHE A 29 2.83 1.47 -1.57
N LYS A 30 2.83 1.31 -0.25
CA LYS A 30 3.75 0.53 0.56
C LYS A 30 3.00 -0.70 1.04
N GLU A 31 3.49 -1.86 0.63
CA GLU A 31 3.06 -3.14 1.18
C GLU A 31 3.79 -3.35 2.50
N ILE A 32 3.01 -3.52 3.57
CA ILE A 32 3.50 -3.80 4.93
C ILE A 32 3.34 -5.29 5.23
N SER A 33 2.26 -5.88 4.73
CA SER A 33 1.98 -7.31 4.75
C SER A 33 1.19 -7.71 3.51
N ASP A 34 0.97 -9.01 3.32
CA ASP A 34 0.19 -9.55 2.20
C ASP A 34 -1.26 -9.04 2.18
N THR A 35 -1.76 -8.62 3.35
CA THR A 35 -3.12 -8.09 3.53
C THR A 35 -3.18 -6.56 3.67
N LEU A 36 -2.09 -5.90 4.06
CA LEU A 36 -2.07 -4.46 4.33
C LEU A 36 -1.25 -3.68 3.29
N LYS A 37 -1.95 -2.88 2.48
CA LYS A 37 -1.38 -1.91 1.56
C LYS A 37 -1.74 -0.48 1.97
N LEU A 38 -0.74 0.36 2.19
CA LEU A 38 -0.93 1.76 2.58
C LEU A 38 -0.29 2.71 1.59
N SER A 39 -0.84 3.90 1.41
CA SER A 39 -0.15 4.94 0.63
C SER A 39 1.17 5.34 1.32
N ARG A 40 2.25 5.49 0.54
CA ARG A 40 3.57 5.94 1.02
C ARG A 40 3.51 7.31 1.67
N ASP A 41 2.67 8.20 1.15
CA ASP A 41 2.48 9.54 1.72
C ASP A 41 1.97 9.47 3.17
N VAL A 42 1.09 8.50 3.45
CA VAL A 42 0.57 8.27 4.80
C VAL A 42 1.63 7.59 5.65
N TRP A 43 2.33 6.59 5.09
CA TRP A 43 3.43 5.89 5.76
C TRP A 43 4.52 6.86 6.23
N ASP A 44 4.95 7.79 5.39
CA ASP A 44 6.05 8.70 5.74
C ASP A 44 5.65 9.76 6.77
N ARG A 45 4.36 10.06 6.89
CA ARG A 45 3.82 10.95 7.93
C ARG A 45 3.69 10.29 9.31
N LEU A 46 3.74 8.96 9.38
CA LEU A 46 3.64 8.22 10.66
C LEU A 46 4.97 8.27 11.43
N TYR A 47 4.87 8.45 12.75
CA TYR A 47 6.03 8.34 13.63
C TYR A 47 6.54 6.90 13.71
N LYS A 48 7.82 6.74 14.09
CA LYS A 48 8.48 5.43 14.17
C LYS A 48 7.72 4.43 15.05
N TYR A 49 7.19 4.87 16.19
CA TYR A 49 6.40 4.02 17.09
C TYR A 49 5.04 3.63 16.47
N GLN A 50 4.41 4.52 15.71
CA GLN A 50 3.14 4.22 15.03
C GLN A 50 3.33 3.20 13.90
N LYS A 51 4.45 3.29 13.18
CA LYS A 51 4.84 2.29 12.17
C LYS A 51 4.99 0.90 12.80
N GLN A 52 5.64 0.82 13.97
CA GLN A 52 5.77 -0.44 14.71
C GLN A 52 4.41 -0.98 15.17
N GLY A 53 3.52 -0.11 15.68
CA GLY A 53 2.16 -0.52 16.08
C GLY A 53 1.34 -1.05 14.90
N VAL A 54 1.42 -0.43 13.72
CA VAL A 54 0.72 -0.90 12.51
C VAL A 54 1.27 -2.24 12.01
N VAL A 55 2.58 -2.44 12.03
CA VAL A 55 3.19 -3.75 11.69
C VAL A 55 2.71 -4.83 12.66
N TRP A 56 2.76 -4.57 13.96
CA TRP A 56 2.33 -5.52 14.98
C TRP A 56 0.84 -5.86 14.87
N LEU A 57 -0.02 -4.86 14.63
CA LEU A 57 -1.45 -5.09 14.39
C LEU A 57 -1.68 -5.95 13.15
N SER A 58 -0.89 -5.79 12.09
CA SER A 58 -0.98 -6.63 10.90
C SER A 58 -0.60 -8.08 11.19
N GLU A 59 0.43 -8.33 12.00
CA GLU A 59 0.83 -9.67 12.41
C GLU A 59 -0.26 -10.36 13.25
N LEU A 60 -0.89 -9.61 14.17
CA LEU A 60 -2.02 -10.10 14.97
C LEU A 60 -3.22 -10.48 14.08
N HIS A 61 -3.48 -9.69 13.04
CA HIS A 61 -4.54 -9.97 12.07
C HIS A 61 -4.26 -11.25 11.28
N GLU A 62 -3.04 -11.46 10.81
CA GLU A 62 -2.62 -12.70 10.13
C GLU A 62 -2.75 -13.94 11.02
N GLN A 63 -2.54 -13.76 12.33
CA GLN A 63 -2.70 -14.81 13.34
C GLN A 63 -4.16 -14.99 13.79
N TYR A 64 -5.11 -14.20 13.27
CA TYR A 64 -6.52 -14.19 13.67
C TYR A 64 -6.74 -14.02 15.18
N VAL A 65 -5.85 -13.28 15.85
CA VAL A 65 -5.92 -13.00 17.29
C VAL A 65 -6.18 -11.52 17.55
N GLY A 66 -6.93 -11.22 18.60
CA GLY A 66 -7.09 -9.86 19.09
C GLY A 66 -5.89 -9.41 19.92
N GLY A 67 -5.61 -8.10 19.91
CA GLY A 67 -4.61 -7.47 20.78
C GLY A 67 -5.13 -6.19 21.42
N ILE A 68 -4.59 -5.85 22.59
CA ILE A 68 -4.92 -4.59 23.27
C ILE A 68 -3.77 -3.61 23.05
N LEU A 69 -4.08 -2.46 22.46
CA LEU A 69 -3.10 -1.42 22.18
C LEU A 69 -3.04 -0.42 23.36
N ALA A 70 -2.21 -0.73 24.35
CA ALA A 70 -2.10 0.01 25.61
C ALA A 70 -0.95 1.06 25.61
N ASP A 71 -0.84 1.86 24.54
CA ASP A 71 0.16 2.94 24.46
C ASP A 71 -0.11 4.08 25.47
N GLU A 72 0.84 5.01 25.65
CA GLU A 72 0.65 6.27 26.40
C GLU A 72 -0.39 7.21 25.75
N MET A 73 -1.16 7.94 26.57
CA MET A 73 -2.20 8.86 26.08
C MET A 73 -1.59 10.02 25.26
N GLY A 74 -2.22 10.38 24.13
CA GLY A 74 -1.74 11.47 23.26
C GLY A 74 -0.83 11.04 22.09
N LEU A 75 -0.41 9.77 22.02
CA LEU A 75 0.44 9.25 20.93
C LEU A 75 -0.29 9.03 19.59
N GLY A 76 -1.59 9.30 19.54
CA GLY A 76 -2.39 9.17 18.31
C GLY A 76 -2.77 7.72 17.97
N LYS A 77 -3.25 6.93 18.93
CA LYS A 77 -3.73 5.55 18.69
C LYS A 77 -4.84 5.46 17.66
N THR A 78 -5.68 6.51 17.56
CA THR A 78 -6.80 6.56 16.63
C THR A 78 -6.38 6.39 15.17
N ILE A 79 -5.21 6.90 14.78
CA ILE A 79 -4.75 6.74 13.39
C ILE A 79 -4.29 5.32 13.11
N GLN A 80 -3.64 4.65 14.08
CA GLN A 80 -3.23 3.26 13.96
C GLN A 80 -4.45 2.34 13.79
N VAL A 81 -5.51 2.57 14.58
CA VAL A 81 -6.76 1.81 14.46
C VAL A 81 -7.45 2.09 13.13
N LYS A 82 -7.51 3.34 12.67
CA LYS A 82 -8.10 3.66 11.36
C LYS A 82 -7.37 2.97 10.21
N ILE A 83 -6.05 2.87 10.31
CA ILE A 83 -5.22 2.21 9.32
C ILE A 83 -5.48 0.70 9.32
N CYS A 84 -5.59 0.08 10.50
CA CYS A 84 -5.82 -1.35 10.65
C CYS A 84 -7.27 -1.79 10.39
N CYS A 85 -8.26 -0.91 10.53
CA CYS A 85 -9.68 -1.22 10.29
C CYS A 85 -10.02 -1.40 8.80
N VAL A 86 -9.09 -1.03 7.90
CA VAL A 86 -9.25 -1.23 6.45
C VAL A 86 -8.84 -2.66 6.04
N ILE A 87 -8.28 -3.44 6.97
CA ILE A 87 -7.99 -4.88 6.83
C ILE A 87 -9.22 -5.67 7.26
#